data_AF-A0AA37F2R0-F1
#
_entry.id   AF-A0AA37F2R0-F1
#
_cell.length_a   1.000
_cell.length_b   1.000
_cell.length_c   1.000
_cell.angle_alpha   90.00
_cell.angle_beta   90.00
_cell.angle_gamma   90.00
#
_symmetry.space_group_name_H-M   'P 1'
#
loop_
_entity.id
_entity.type
_entity.pdbx_description
1 polymer ?
#
loop_
_entity_poly.entity_id
_entity_poly.type
_entity_poly.pdbx_seq_one_letter_code
_entity_poly.pdbx_strand_id
1 'polypeptide(L)'
;MLGVLLAALLLTPAMAGASAGHTTRLDPEAQLKKLTAEASKLNKLYRGQVQTLEDARVKAKKATETAKSLKRALATAQTDVVRFAQTTYMGGPLDTGSLLSFKGDAGAVLDQAAAMSYLASQRATQLIRVKELIAEAKKAEKKAAAEITRLQRDIARLKKDRVKIETLLAKYGFQQPSGTGGLTARTVAMRNLVLQNFPMPYHYGCLRPGDPGDHGSGRACDFMMSAGGRVPTPEAKARGDRLAQWAITNGRRLGVMYVIWQQKYYDVRTGAGWRMMSDRGGNTANHIDHVHISMF
;
A
#
# COMPACT_ATOMS: atom_id res chain seq x y z
N MET A 1 -67.75 35.51 -9.98
CA MET A 1 -67.51 36.71 -9.14
C MET A 1 -66.32 36.42 -8.24
N LEU A 2 -65.42 37.41 -8.18
CA LEU A 2 -64.34 37.71 -7.22
C LEU A 2 -63.91 36.62 -6.20
N GLY A 3 -62.63 36.37 -5.93
CA GLY A 3 -61.51 37.29 -6.09
C GLY A 3 -60.16 36.66 -5.76
N VAL A 4 -59.15 37.38 -6.22
CA VAL A 4 -57.70 37.19 -6.06
C VAL A 4 -57.29 37.44 -4.62
N LEU A 5 -56.38 36.65 -4.07
CA LEU A 5 -55.54 37.04 -2.95
C LEU A 5 -54.13 36.46 -3.11
N LEU A 6 -53.24 37.36 -3.55
CA LEU A 6 -51.79 37.30 -3.41
C LEU A 6 -51.44 37.16 -1.92
N ALA A 7 -50.55 36.21 -1.58
CA ALA A 7 -49.83 36.25 -0.31
C ALA A 7 -48.34 35.95 -0.57
N ALA A 8 -47.51 36.87 -0.10
CA ALA A 8 -46.14 37.07 -0.49
C ALA A 8 -45.17 36.03 0.10
N LEU A 9 -44.16 35.71 -0.71
CA LEU A 9 -42.95 35.00 -0.36
C LEU A 9 -42.15 35.83 0.67
N LEU A 10 -42.06 35.38 1.92
CA LEU A 10 -41.08 35.87 2.89
C LEU A 10 -39.95 34.85 3.00
N LEU A 11 -38.87 35.09 2.26
CA LEU A 11 -37.56 34.50 2.56
C LEU A 11 -37.02 35.16 3.83
N THR A 12 -37.00 34.43 4.94
CA THR A 12 -36.12 34.75 6.06
C THR A 12 -34.83 33.93 5.94
N PRO A 13 -33.64 34.55 5.93
CA PRO A 13 -32.39 33.80 6.04
C PRO A 13 -32.24 33.33 7.49
N ALA A 14 -32.47 32.03 7.73
CA ALA A 14 -32.08 31.40 8.97
C ALA A 14 -30.54 31.29 9.02
N MET A 15 -29.90 32.33 9.54
CA MET A 15 -28.55 32.28 10.09
C MET A 15 -28.58 31.41 11.36
N ALA A 16 -28.56 30.09 11.20
CA ALA A 16 -28.27 29.16 12.28
C ALA A 16 -26.83 28.66 12.07
N GLY A 17 -25.91 29.30 12.79
CA GLY A 17 -24.52 28.87 12.90
C GLY A 17 -24.44 27.49 13.56
N ALA A 18 -24.46 26.45 12.74
CA ALA A 18 -23.89 25.17 13.11
C ALA A 18 -22.39 25.24 12.83
N SER A 19 -21.62 25.75 13.79
CA SER A 19 -20.18 25.46 13.88
C SER A 19 -20.02 23.99 14.29
N ALA A 20 -20.39 23.09 13.37
CA ALA A 20 -19.90 21.73 13.38
C ALA A 20 -18.38 21.88 13.26
N GLY A 21 -17.69 21.69 14.40
CA GLY A 21 -16.25 21.72 14.50
C GLY A 21 -15.68 20.91 13.36
N HIS A 22 -15.20 21.62 12.33
CA HIS A 22 -14.27 21.07 11.39
C HIS A 22 -13.02 20.81 12.22
N THR A 23 -12.97 19.63 12.85
CA THR A 23 -11.69 18.96 12.99
C THR A 23 -11.21 18.86 11.56
N THR A 24 -10.41 19.82 11.11
CA THR A 24 -9.77 19.82 9.80
C THR A 24 -9.07 18.50 9.73
N ARG A 25 -9.70 17.53 9.05
CA ARG A 25 -9.12 16.23 8.78
C ARG A 25 -7.89 16.58 7.96
N LEU A 26 -6.73 16.56 8.60
CA LEU A 26 -5.45 16.88 7.97
C LEU A 26 -5.42 16.24 6.60
N ASP A 27 -5.03 17.03 5.59
CA ASP A 27 -4.88 16.55 4.22
C ASP A 27 -4.08 15.22 4.24
N PRO A 28 -4.66 14.11 3.76
CA PRO A 28 -4.00 12.80 3.77
C PRO A 28 -2.61 12.84 3.11
N GLU A 29 -2.39 13.72 2.13
CA GLU A 29 -1.10 13.90 1.47
C GLU A 29 -0.08 14.58 2.41
N ALA A 30 -0.46 15.69 3.05
CA ALA A 30 0.37 16.36 4.05
C ALA A 30 0.74 15.43 5.23
N GLN A 31 -0.24 14.64 5.71
CA GLN A 31 -0.03 13.64 6.74
C GLN A 31 0.95 12.56 6.29
N LEU A 32 0.77 12.01 5.08
CA LEU A 32 1.67 11.02 4.52
C LEU A 32 3.10 11.57 4.34
N LYS A 33 3.25 12.82 3.89
CA LYS A 33 4.56 13.48 3.73
C LYS A 33 5.32 13.53 5.05
N LYS A 34 4.64 13.94 6.14
CA LYS A 34 5.21 13.97 7.48
C LYS A 34 5.64 12.57 7.95
N LEU A 35 4.75 11.57 7.80
CA LEU A 35 5.03 10.20 8.20
C LEU A 35 6.15 9.57 7.38
N THR A 36 6.25 9.92 6.11
CA THR A 36 7.31 9.47 5.21
C THR A 36 8.67 10.00 5.68
N ALA A 37 8.78 11.29 5.99
CA ALA A 37 10.02 11.88 6.49
C ALA A 37 10.44 11.25 7.83
N GLU A 38 9.47 11.03 8.72
CA GLU A 38 9.70 10.40 10.01
C GLU A 38 10.15 8.95 9.87
N ALA A 39 9.46 8.16 9.02
CA ALA A 39 9.84 6.79 8.70
C ALA A 39 11.27 6.73 8.14
N SER A 40 11.64 7.61 7.21
CA SER A 40 13.00 7.66 6.66
C SER A 40 14.07 7.99 7.71
N LYS A 41 13.76 8.87 8.67
CA LYS A 41 14.68 9.18 9.78
C LYS A 41 14.86 7.98 10.72
N LEU A 42 13.75 7.33 11.12
CA LEU A 42 13.79 6.12 11.93
C LEU A 42 14.53 4.98 11.20
N ASN A 43 14.36 4.87 9.89
CA ASN A 43 15.01 3.87 9.06
C ASN A 43 16.55 3.99 9.10
N LYS A 44 17.06 5.22 9.04
CA LYS A 44 18.51 5.47 9.16
C LYS A 44 19.07 5.08 10.54
N LEU A 45 18.28 5.23 11.60
CA LEU A 45 18.72 5.04 12.99
C LEU A 45 18.61 3.58 13.48
N TYR A 46 17.60 2.82 13.06
CA TYR A 46 17.25 1.51 13.65
C TYR A 46 17.38 0.34 12.68
N ARG A 47 18.37 0.41 11.77
CA ARG A 47 18.71 -0.62 10.78
C ARG A 47 18.30 -2.01 11.28
N GLY A 48 17.37 -2.67 10.55
CA GLY A 48 16.68 -3.91 10.94
C GLY A 48 15.14 -3.88 10.90
N GLN A 49 14.51 -2.79 11.38
CA GLN A 49 13.05 -2.56 11.17
C GLN A 49 12.72 -2.07 9.74
N VAL A 50 13.80 -1.94 8.97
CA VAL A 50 13.99 -1.25 7.69
C VAL A 50 13.02 -1.70 6.63
N GLN A 51 12.75 -3.00 6.57
CA GLN A 51 11.93 -3.53 5.49
C GLN A 51 10.44 -3.28 5.74
N THR A 52 9.91 -3.55 6.94
CA THR A 52 8.46 -3.43 7.18
C THR A 52 7.95 -2.00 7.23
N LEU A 53 8.74 -1.06 7.79
CA LEU A 53 8.35 0.35 7.84
C LEU A 53 8.45 0.99 6.45
N GLU A 54 9.49 0.66 5.70
CA GLU A 54 9.65 1.12 4.33
C GLU A 54 8.58 0.51 3.41
N ASP A 55 8.26 -0.77 3.57
CA ASP A 55 7.15 -1.43 2.89
C ASP A 55 5.82 -0.74 3.20
N ALA A 56 5.56 -0.41 4.47
CA ALA A 56 4.36 0.31 4.87
C ALA A 56 4.34 1.73 4.28
N ARG A 57 5.48 2.42 4.25
CA ARG A 57 5.64 3.75 3.62
C ARG A 57 5.35 3.69 2.13
N VAL A 58 5.94 2.74 1.42
CA VAL A 58 5.77 2.54 -0.02
C VAL A 58 4.31 2.15 -0.34
N LYS A 59 3.69 1.28 0.46
CA LYS A 59 2.27 0.94 0.31
C LYS A 59 1.35 2.14 0.52
N ALA A 60 1.57 2.90 1.59
CA ALA A 60 0.79 4.11 1.86
C ALA A 60 0.95 5.14 0.74
N LYS A 61 2.17 5.33 0.22
CA LYS A 61 2.44 6.16 -0.96
C LYS A 61 1.68 5.67 -2.19
N LYS A 62 1.85 4.41 -2.58
CA LYS A 62 1.20 3.84 -3.77
C LYS A 62 -0.33 3.93 -3.67
N ALA A 63 -0.90 3.60 -2.52
CA ALA A 63 -2.34 3.69 -2.29
C ALA A 63 -2.86 5.13 -2.42
N THR A 64 -2.10 6.11 -1.89
CA THR A 64 -2.46 7.53 -1.98
C THR A 64 -2.37 8.05 -3.42
N GLU A 65 -1.32 7.68 -4.16
CA GLU A 65 -1.21 8.03 -5.59
C GLU A 65 -2.33 7.43 -6.44
N THR A 66 -2.71 6.17 -6.18
CA THR A 66 -3.86 5.54 -6.84
C THR A 66 -5.16 6.28 -6.54
N ALA A 67 -5.41 6.63 -5.27
CA ALA A 67 -6.60 7.39 -4.90
C ALA A 67 -6.63 8.77 -5.58
N LYS A 68 -5.48 9.46 -5.64
CA LYS A 68 -5.34 10.75 -6.33
C LYS A 68 -5.62 10.64 -7.83
N SER A 69 -5.10 9.58 -8.47
CA SER A 69 -5.34 9.34 -9.89
C SER A 69 -6.82 9.10 -10.19
N LEU A 70 -7.48 8.23 -9.42
CA LEU A 70 -8.90 7.93 -9.60
C LEU A 70 -9.79 9.15 -9.30
N LYS A 71 -9.43 9.97 -8.31
CA LYS A 71 -10.14 11.22 -8.03
C LYS A 71 -10.04 12.22 -9.19
N ARG A 72 -8.86 12.34 -9.83
CA ARG A 72 -8.70 13.15 -11.05
C ARG A 72 -9.53 12.59 -12.21
N ALA A 73 -9.49 11.28 -12.43
CA ALA A 73 -10.28 10.64 -13.48
C ALA A 73 -11.79 10.86 -13.28
N LEU A 74 -12.27 10.77 -12.02
CA LEU A 74 -13.65 11.07 -11.68
C LEU A 74 -14.01 12.54 -11.96
N ALA A 75 -13.15 13.49 -11.58
CA ALA A 75 -13.39 14.91 -11.84
C ALA A 75 -13.45 15.23 -13.35
N THR A 76 -12.57 14.61 -14.15
CA THR A 76 -12.62 14.70 -15.61
C THR A 76 -13.93 14.13 -16.14
N ALA A 77 -14.31 12.92 -15.72
CA ALA A 77 -15.55 12.29 -16.18
C ALA A 77 -16.81 13.09 -15.80
N GLN A 78 -16.84 13.70 -14.60
CA GLN A 78 -17.91 14.61 -14.18
C GLN A 78 -17.97 15.86 -15.05
N THR A 79 -16.81 16.45 -15.38
CA THR A 79 -16.71 17.61 -16.28
C THR A 79 -17.21 17.27 -17.68
N ASP A 80 -16.91 16.07 -18.19
CA ASP A 80 -17.38 15.61 -19.49
C ASP A 80 -18.91 15.41 -19.51
N VAL A 81 -19.50 14.89 -18.42
CA VAL A 81 -20.96 14.81 -18.27
C VAL A 81 -21.60 16.20 -18.27
N VAL A 82 -21.02 17.17 -17.54
CA VAL A 82 -21.51 18.56 -17.52
C VAL A 82 -21.41 19.21 -18.91
N ARG A 83 -20.27 19.07 -19.59
CA ARG A 83 -20.06 19.59 -20.95
C ARG A 83 -21.07 18.98 -21.92
N PHE A 84 -21.27 17.67 -21.84
CA PHE A 84 -22.24 16.96 -22.66
C PHE A 84 -23.68 17.46 -22.41
N ALA A 85 -24.06 17.67 -21.14
CA ALA A 85 -25.36 18.23 -20.77
C ALA A 85 -25.53 19.68 -21.29
N GLN A 86 -24.49 20.50 -21.22
CA GLN A 86 -24.48 21.86 -21.79
C GLN A 86 -24.65 21.87 -23.30
N THR A 87 -23.94 21.00 -24.04
CA THR A 87 -24.11 20.87 -25.50
C THR A 87 -25.55 20.47 -25.85
N THR A 88 -26.15 19.58 -25.06
CA THR A 88 -27.55 19.18 -25.23
C THR A 88 -28.52 20.34 -24.93
N TYR A 89 -28.26 21.13 -23.89
CA TYR A 89 -29.10 22.27 -23.52
C TYR A 89 -29.01 23.43 -24.52
N MET A 90 -27.80 23.76 -25.00
CA MET A 90 -27.59 24.81 -26.01
C MET A 90 -28.08 24.41 -27.40
N GLY A 91 -28.05 23.12 -27.74
CA GLY A 91 -28.70 22.58 -28.95
C GLY A 91 -30.22 22.53 -28.88
N GLY A 92 -30.81 22.89 -27.73
CA GLY A 92 -32.23 22.77 -27.41
C GLY A 92 -32.65 21.31 -27.15
N PRO A 93 -33.73 21.07 -26.37
CA PRO A 93 -34.44 19.81 -26.48
C PRO A 93 -34.90 19.68 -27.93
N LEU A 94 -34.39 18.70 -28.65
CA LEU A 94 -34.89 18.37 -29.98
C LEU A 94 -36.33 17.88 -29.80
N ASP A 95 -37.26 18.81 -29.93
CA ASP A 95 -38.68 18.53 -29.91
C ASP A 95 -38.98 17.55 -31.05
N THR A 96 -39.63 16.45 -30.73
CA THR A 96 -40.18 15.51 -31.71
C THR A 96 -41.05 16.22 -32.75
N GLY A 97 -41.66 17.38 -32.40
CA GLY A 97 -42.36 18.26 -33.33
C GLY A 97 -41.47 18.87 -34.43
N SER A 98 -40.19 19.16 -34.14
CA SER A 98 -39.23 19.63 -35.15
C SER A 98 -38.76 18.50 -36.08
N LEU A 99 -38.73 17.24 -35.61
CA LEU A 99 -38.40 16.07 -36.43
C LEU A 99 -39.51 15.75 -37.44
N LEU A 100 -40.76 16.06 -37.10
CA LEU A 100 -41.93 15.83 -37.96
C LEU A 100 -42.18 16.97 -38.98
N SER A 101 -41.45 18.09 -38.87
CA SER A 101 -41.56 19.23 -39.78
C SER A 101 -40.72 19.09 -41.07
N PHE A 102 -39.89 18.06 -41.19
CA PHE A 102 -39.07 17.82 -42.38
C PHE A 102 -39.90 17.17 -43.49
N LYS A 103 -40.57 17.99 -44.29
CA LYS A 103 -41.18 17.57 -45.55
C LYS A 103 -40.07 17.26 -46.58
N GLY A 104 -39.63 16.00 -46.69
CA GLY A 104 -39.15 15.49 -47.99
C GLY A 104 -37.95 14.54 -48.05
N ASP A 105 -37.12 14.40 -47.00
CA ASP A 105 -35.92 13.53 -47.07
C ASP A 105 -35.90 12.48 -45.97
N ALA A 106 -36.29 11.25 -46.33
CA ALA A 106 -36.31 10.11 -45.43
C ALA A 106 -34.90 9.69 -44.95
N GLY A 107 -33.85 9.97 -45.76
CA GLY A 107 -32.46 9.68 -45.39
C GLY A 107 -31.97 10.58 -44.28
N ALA A 108 -32.25 11.88 -44.38
CA ALA A 108 -31.89 12.86 -43.35
C ALA A 108 -32.55 12.56 -41.98
N VAL A 109 -33.80 12.09 -41.99
CA VAL A 109 -34.53 11.69 -40.77
C VAL A 109 -33.90 10.44 -40.12
N LEU A 110 -33.52 9.45 -40.93
CA LEU A 110 -32.84 8.24 -40.46
C LEU A 110 -31.45 8.52 -39.87
N ASP A 111 -30.66 9.36 -40.53
CA ASP A 111 -29.32 9.76 -40.06
C ASP A 111 -29.40 10.52 -38.74
N GLN A 112 -30.38 11.40 -38.60
CA GLN A 112 -30.61 12.14 -37.35
C GLN A 112 -31.11 11.23 -36.23
N ALA A 113 -32.00 10.28 -36.52
CA ALA A 113 -32.44 9.28 -35.54
C ALA A 113 -31.28 8.35 -35.09
N ALA A 114 -30.40 7.96 -36.01
CA ALA A 114 -29.19 7.18 -35.70
C ALA A 114 -28.23 7.97 -34.81
N ALA A 115 -28.00 9.26 -35.11
CA ALA A 115 -27.20 10.14 -34.27
C ALA A 115 -27.79 10.31 -32.86
N MET A 116 -29.12 10.40 -32.73
CA MET A 116 -29.80 10.48 -31.44
C MET A 116 -29.67 9.20 -30.62
N SER A 117 -29.88 8.03 -31.24
CA SER A 117 -29.71 6.73 -30.59
C SER A 117 -28.27 6.53 -30.11
N TYR A 118 -27.30 6.92 -30.95
CA TYR A 118 -25.89 6.93 -30.57
C TYR A 118 -25.62 7.85 -29.38
N LEU A 119 -26.11 9.10 -29.40
CA LEU A 119 -25.94 10.04 -28.28
C LEU A 119 -26.59 9.53 -26.98
N ALA A 120 -27.77 8.93 -27.05
CA ALA A 120 -28.44 8.34 -25.89
C ALA A 120 -27.65 7.16 -25.31
N SER A 121 -27.13 6.29 -26.17
CA SER A 121 -26.25 5.18 -25.79
C SER A 121 -24.93 5.67 -25.15
N GLN A 122 -24.35 6.73 -25.70
CA GLN A 122 -23.16 7.39 -25.13
C GLN A 122 -23.45 7.97 -23.74
N ARG A 123 -24.61 8.59 -23.50
CA ARG A 123 -25.02 9.07 -22.15
C ARG A 123 -25.07 7.95 -21.14
N ALA A 124 -25.75 6.85 -21.48
CA ALA A 124 -25.89 5.70 -20.60
C ALA A 124 -24.51 5.14 -20.22
N THR A 125 -23.62 5.01 -21.21
CA THR A 125 -22.24 4.55 -21.02
C THR A 125 -21.44 5.51 -20.13
N GLN A 126 -21.54 6.83 -20.35
CA GLN A 126 -20.84 7.82 -19.51
C GLN A 126 -21.34 7.80 -18.06
N LEU A 127 -22.64 7.65 -17.83
CA LEU A 127 -23.21 7.55 -16.48
C LEU A 127 -22.75 6.28 -15.76
N ILE A 128 -22.71 5.14 -16.47
CA ILE A 128 -22.16 3.89 -15.94
C ILE A 128 -20.69 4.08 -15.56
N ARG A 129 -19.88 4.66 -16.46
CA ARG A 129 -18.46 4.94 -16.22
C ARG A 129 -18.24 5.83 -15.00
N VAL A 130 -19.01 6.92 -14.85
CA VAL A 130 -18.92 7.79 -13.67
C VAL A 130 -19.28 7.03 -12.40
N LYS A 131 -20.35 6.22 -12.41
CA LYS A 131 -20.75 5.40 -11.26
C LYS A 131 -19.65 4.42 -10.84
N GLU A 132 -19.02 3.76 -11.80
CA GLU A 132 -17.88 2.87 -11.57
C GLU A 132 -16.68 3.63 -10.99
N LEU A 133 -16.31 4.76 -11.58
CA LEU A 133 -15.22 5.61 -11.09
C LEU A 133 -15.46 6.13 -9.67
N ILE A 134 -16.71 6.45 -9.31
CA ILE A 134 -17.08 6.82 -7.93
C ILE A 134 -16.79 5.66 -6.97
N ALA A 135 -17.22 4.46 -7.33
CA ALA A 135 -17.01 3.27 -6.50
C ALA A 135 -15.52 2.94 -6.34
N GLU A 136 -14.75 3.01 -7.44
CA GLU A 136 -13.31 2.79 -7.44
C GLU A 136 -12.55 3.85 -6.64
N ALA A 137 -12.85 5.13 -6.85
CA ALA A 137 -12.25 6.23 -6.10
C ALA A 137 -12.51 6.09 -4.60
N LYS A 138 -13.75 5.81 -4.19
CA LYS A 138 -14.10 5.59 -2.78
C LYS A 138 -13.35 4.40 -2.17
N LYS A 139 -13.23 3.30 -2.91
CA LYS A 139 -12.46 2.11 -2.48
C LYS A 139 -10.98 2.45 -2.32
N ALA A 140 -10.40 3.19 -3.26
CA ALA A 140 -9.00 3.61 -3.23
C ALA A 140 -8.71 4.58 -2.08
N GLU A 141 -9.60 5.55 -1.83
CA GLU A 141 -9.49 6.47 -0.68
C GLU A 141 -9.53 5.72 0.66
N LYS A 142 -10.47 4.76 0.82
CA LYS A 142 -10.54 3.93 2.02
C LYS A 142 -9.24 3.12 2.22
N LYS A 143 -8.68 2.57 1.13
CA LYS A 143 -7.41 1.84 1.18
C LYS A 143 -6.24 2.74 1.56
N ALA A 144 -6.15 3.93 0.97
CA ALA A 144 -5.11 4.91 1.30
C ALA A 144 -5.17 5.30 2.79
N ALA A 145 -6.36 5.62 3.29
CA ALA A 145 -6.55 5.96 4.72
C ALA A 145 -6.15 4.80 5.66
N ALA A 146 -6.49 3.56 5.29
CA ALA A 146 -6.10 2.39 6.07
C ALA A 146 -4.58 2.18 6.11
N GLU A 147 -3.88 2.35 4.99
CA GLU A 147 -2.42 2.23 4.92
C GLU A 147 -1.71 3.39 5.65
N ILE A 148 -2.22 4.62 5.57
CA ILE A 148 -1.70 5.75 6.36
C ILE A 148 -1.84 5.46 7.86
N THR A 149 -3.01 5.00 8.30
CA THR A 149 -3.24 4.62 9.71
C THR A 149 -2.31 3.49 10.14
N ARG A 150 -2.05 2.52 9.26
CA ARG A 150 -1.10 1.44 9.51
C ARG A 150 0.32 1.97 9.70
N LEU A 151 0.77 2.85 8.80
CA LEU A 151 2.08 3.51 8.89
C LEU A 151 2.23 4.30 10.19
N GLN A 152 1.20 5.06 10.59
CA GLN A 152 1.20 5.79 11.87
C GLN A 152 1.39 4.88 13.08
N ARG A 153 0.63 3.78 13.14
CA ARG A 153 0.74 2.81 14.23
C ARG A 153 2.11 2.15 14.28
N ASP A 154 2.68 1.86 13.12
CA ASP A 154 4.01 1.27 13.03
C ASP A 154 5.08 2.25 13.54
N ILE A 155 5.05 3.50 13.09
CA ILE A 155 5.93 4.57 13.59
C ILE A 155 5.82 4.75 15.11
N ALA A 156 4.60 4.83 15.64
CA ALA A 156 4.38 5.01 17.07
C ALA A 156 4.96 3.85 17.90
N ARG A 157 4.81 2.61 17.40
CA ARG A 157 5.40 1.43 18.02
C ARG A 157 6.92 1.46 18.00
N LEU A 158 7.52 1.82 16.86
CA LEU A 158 8.98 1.93 16.75
C LEU A 158 9.54 2.95 17.73
N LYS A 159 8.85 4.08 17.90
CA LYS A 159 9.20 5.09 18.90
C LYS A 159 9.13 4.54 20.32
N LYS A 160 8.11 3.73 20.65
CA LYS A 160 8.00 3.07 21.95
C LYS A 160 9.15 2.09 22.20
N ASP A 161 9.51 1.32 21.19
CA ASP A 161 10.57 0.31 21.29
C ASP A 161 12.00 0.90 21.15
N ARG A 162 12.12 2.20 20.87
CA ARG A 162 13.37 2.92 20.63
C ARG A 162 14.46 2.60 21.64
N VAL A 163 14.18 2.81 22.93
CA VAL A 163 15.17 2.66 24.01
C VAL A 163 15.69 1.22 24.03
N LYS A 164 14.80 0.23 23.89
CA LYS A 164 15.17 -1.19 23.84
C LYS A 164 16.10 -1.49 22.67
N ILE A 165 15.81 -0.93 21.49
CA ILE A 165 16.63 -1.11 20.30
C ILE A 165 17.99 -0.42 20.47
N GLU A 166 18.04 0.81 20.99
CA GLU A 166 19.28 1.54 21.28
C GLU A 166 20.16 0.76 22.29
N THR A 167 19.58 0.20 23.35
CA THR A 167 20.30 -0.66 24.29
C THR A 167 20.89 -1.89 23.62
N LEU A 168 20.14 -2.56 22.75
CA LEU A 168 20.63 -3.74 22.03
C LEU A 168 21.71 -3.36 21.01
N LEU A 169 21.58 -2.22 20.33
CA LEU A 169 22.60 -1.69 19.43
C LEU A 169 23.90 -1.39 20.18
N ALA A 170 23.82 -0.76 21.36
CA ALA A 170 24.97 -0.51 22.22
C ALA A 170 25.61 -1.82 22.71
N LYS A 171 24.80 -2.83 23.02
CA LYS A 171 25.29 -4.14 23.49
C LYS A 171 25.99 -4.95 22.39
N TYR A 172 25.37 -5.09 21.23
CA TYR A 172 25.86 -6.00 20.19
C TYR A 172 26.77 -5.32 19.17
N GLY A 173 26.53 -4.03 18.89
CA GLY A 173 27.19 -3.29 17.82
C GLY A 173 26.93 -3.86 16.42
N PHE A 174 27.05 -3.01 15.40
CA PHE A 174 27.08 -3.50 14.03
C PHE A 174 28.45 -4.11 13.71
N GLN A 175 28.56 -5.44 13.75
CA GLN A 175 29.83 -6.11 13.49
C GLN A 175 30.25 -5.86 12.04
N GLN A 176 31.53 -5.57 11.85
CA GLN A 176 32.12 -5.54 10.53
C GLN A 176 32.54 -6.96 10.12
N PRO A 177 32.55 -7.28 8.83
CA PRO A 177 33.12 -8.53 8.34
C PRO A 177 34.53 -8.75 8.90
N SER A 178 34.82 -9.97 9.33
CA SER A 178 36.11 -10.35 9.90
C SER A 178 36.56 -11.66 9.29
N GLY A 179 37.75 -11.68 8.67
CA GLY A 179 38.34 -12.87 8.04
C GLY A 179 38.06 -13.00 6.53
N THR A 180 38.52 -14.12 5.96
CA THR A 180 38.33 -14.46 4.54
C THR A 180 36.89 -14.94 4.29
N GLY A 181 36.13 -14.21 3.48
CA GLY A 181 34.75 -14.56 3.11
C GLY A 181 33.69 -13.51 3.42
N GLY A 182 34.07 -12.35 3.96
CA GLY A 182 33.19 -11.17 4.03
C GLY A 182 31.98 -11.28 4.97
N LEU A 183 31.93 -12.30 5.83
CA LEU A 183 30.93 -12.46 6.88
C LEU A 183 31.45 -11.93 8.22
N THR A 184 30.53 -11.50 9.09
CA THR A 184 30.88 -11.20 10.48
C THR A 184 31.07 -12.50 11.27
N ALA A 185 31.89 -12.45 12.33
CA ALA A 185 32.07 -13.59 13.23
C ALA A 185 30.74 -14.12 13.79
N ARG A 186 29.79 -13.22 14.10
CA ARG A 186 28.45 -13.58 14.58
C ARG A 186 27.62 -14.30 13.53
N THR A 187 27.66 -13.85 12.27
CA THR A 187 26.97 -14.53 11.16
C THR A 187 27.55 -15.92 10.92
N VAL A 188 28.88 -16.07 10.99
CA VAL A 188 29.54 -17.38 10.87
C VAL A 188 29.10 -18.32 12.00
N ALA A 189 29.12 -17.86 13.24
CA ALA A 189 28.68 -18.66 14.39
C ALA A 189 27.20 -19.06 14.28
N MET A 190 26.33 -18.14 13.91
CA MET A 190 24.90 -18.41 13.70
C MET A 190 24.69 -19.44 12.59
N ARG A 191 25.32 -19.24 11.43
CA ARG A 191 25.25 -20.17 10.30
C ARG A 191 25.70 -21.57 10.70
N ASN A 192 26.84 -21.70 11.37
CA ASN A 192 27.37 -23.01 11.76
C ASN A 192 26.43 -23.74 12.73
N LEU A 193 25.84 -23.01 13.69
CA LEU A 193 24.82 -23.57 14.58
C LEU A 193 23.55 -23.99 13.82
N VAL A 194 23.10 -23.22 12.82
CA VAL A 194 21.98 -23.62 11.98
C VAL A 194 22.31 -24.91 11.24
N LEU A 195 23.45 -24.98 10.56
CA LEU A 195 23.84 -26.18 9.79
C LEU A 195 24.01 -27.42 10.66
N GLN A 196 24.44 -27.26 11.92
CA GLN A 196 24.55 -28.36 12.87
C GLN A 196 23.18 -28.89 13.32
N ASN A 197 22.21 -27.99 13.58
CA ASN A 197 20.91 -28.36 14.16
C ASN A 197 19.83 -28.64 13.10
N PHE A 198 20.02 -28.12 11.89
CA PHE A 198 19.06 -28.17 10.79
C PHE A 198 19.79 -28.60 9.52
N PRO A 199 19.91 -29.91 9.24
CA PRO A 199 20.42 -30.39 7.97
C PRO A 199 19.63 -29.76 6.83
N MET A 200 20.31 -29.04 5.94
CA MET A 200 19.68 -28.23 4.90
C MET A 200 19.48 -29.07 3.64
N PRO A 201 18.24 -29.27 3.15
CA PRO A 201 17.99 -30.02 1.91
C PRO A 201 18.33 -29.22 0.65
N TYR A 202 18.53 -27.91 0.81
CA TYR A 202 18.92 -26.99 -0.26
C TYR A 202 20.09 -26.12 0.22
N HIS A 203 20.66 -25.33 -0.69
CA HIS A 203 21.78 -24.45 -0.35
C HIS A 203 21.39 -23.33 0.63
N TYR A 204 22.37 -22.60 1.12
CA TYR A 204 22.19 -21.35 1.87
C TYR A 204 23.06 -20.26 1.25
N GLY A 205 22.70 -19.00 1.45
CA GLY A 205 23.43 -17.85 0.93
C GLY A 205 23.55 -16.74 1.96
N CYS A 206 24.77 -16.31 2.28
CA CYS A 206 24.99 -15.30 3.32
C CYS A 206 25.50 -13.97 2.76
N LEU A 207 26.61 -13.95 2.02
CA LEU A 207 27.17 -12.73 1.47
C LEU A 207 26.60 -12.46 0.07
N ARG A 208 26.16 -11.22 -0.16
CA ARG A 208 25.84 -10.71 -1.50
C ARG A 208 26.61 -9.41 -1.73
N PRO A 209 27.83 -9.46 -2.31
CA PRO A 209 28.66 -8.26 -2.48
C PRO A 209 27.93 -7.17 -3.27
N GLY A 210 28.03 -5.92 -2.81
CA GLY A 210 27.32 -4.78 -3.42
C GLY A 210 25.86 -4.61 -2.98
N ASP A 211 25.27 -5.56 -2.26
CA ASP A 211 23.94 -5.39 -1.65
C ASP A 211 24.00 -4.31 -0.53
N PRO A 212 23.13 -3.28 -0.54
CA PRO A 212 23.18 -2.21 0.44
C PRO A 212 22.63 -2.62 1.83
N GLY A 213 22.13 -3.84 1.97
CA GLY A 213 21.51 -4.40 3.16
C GLY A 213 22.42 -5.31 3.97
N ASP A 214 21.80 -6.18 4.76
CA ASP A 214 22.50 -7.03 5.73
C ASP A 214 23.33 -8.12 5.02
N HIS A 215 22.93 -8.59 3.84
CA HIS A 215 23.73 -9.54 3.08
C HIS A 215 25.04 -8.95 2.58
N GLY A 216 25.04 -7.72 2.03
CA GLY A 216 26.27 -7.12 1.52
C GLY A 216 27.23 -6.63 2.62
N SER A 217 26.72 -6.50 3.85
CA SER A 217 27.55 -6.28 5.04
C SER A 217 27.91 -7.56 5.80
N GLY A 218 27.63 -8.74 5.25
CA GLY A 218 28.01 -10.03 5.84
C GLY A 218 27.24 -10.38 7.13
N ARG A 219 26.09 -9.75 7.34
CA ARG A 219 25.24 -9.82 8.54
C ARG A 219 23.94 -10.58 8.34
N ALA A 220 23.76 -11.29 7.23
CA ALA A 220 22.56 -12.08 6.99
C ALA A 220 22.88 -13.44 6.35
N CYS A 221 21.95 -14.38 6.51
CA CYS A 221 21.91 -15.62 5.75
C CYS A 221 20.47 -16.01 5.39
N ASP A 222 20.31 -16.48 4.15
CA ASP A 222 19.11 -17.12 3.62
C ASP A 222 19.32 -18.63 3.65
N PHE A 223 18.44 -19.34 4.34
CA PHE A 223 18.43 -20.80 4.45
C PHE A 223 17.28 -21.35 3.60
N MET A 224 17.60 -21.92 2.45
CA MET A 224 16.60 -22.32 1.46
C MET A 224 15.80 -23.55 1.92
N MET A 225 14.48 -23.48 1.74
CA MET A 225 13.51 -24.57 1.96
C MET A 225 12.94 -25.11 0.65
N SER A 226 13.31 -24.53 -0.49
CA SER A 226 13.05 -25.09 -1.82
C SER A 226 14.18 -24.73 -2.79
N ALA A 227 14.14 -25.28 -3.99
CA ALA A 227 14.81 -24.64 -5.12
C ALA A 227 14.24 -23.23 -5.28
N GLY A 228 15.10 -22.22 -5.43
CA GLY A 228 14.71 -20.81 -5.40
C GLY A 228 13.52 -20.48 -6.30
N GLY A 229 12.64 -19.62 -5.82
CA GLY A 229 11.42 -19.17 -6.49
C GLY A 229 10.22 -20.12 -6.36
N ARG A 230 10.40 -21.31 -5.77
CA ARG A 230 9.32 -22.31 -5.61
C ARG A 230 8.68 -22.26 -4.22
N VAL A 231 7.51 -22.84 -4.09
CA VAL A 231 6.90 -23.07 -2.77
C VAL A 231 7.56 -24.35 -2.19
N PRO A 232 7.99 -24.35 -0.91
CA PRO A 232 8.55 -25.53 -0.26
C PRO A 232 7.51 -26.64 -0.13
N THR A 233 7.97 -27.90 -0.12
CA THR A 233 7.12 -29.03 0.25
C THR A 233 6.65 -28.87 1.71
N PRO A 234 5.57 -29.56 2.14
CA PRO A 234 5.14 -29.50 3.55
C PRO A 234 6.26 -29.83 4.55
N GLU A 235 7.11 -30.81 4.25
CA GLU A 235 8.23 -31.23 5.10
C GLU A 235 9.31 -30.16 5.19
N ALA A 236 9.68 -29.56 4.04
CA ALA A 236 10.67 -28.49 4.00
C ALA A 236 10.12 -27.20 4.65
N LYS A 237 8.82 -26.92 4.48
CA LYS A 237 8.15 -25.82 5.18
C LYS A 237 8.18 -26.05 6.70
N ALA A 238 7.85 -27.24 7.18
CA ALA A 238 7.89 -27.56 8.61
C ALA A 238 9.31 -27.44 9.19
N ARG A 239 10.35 -27.76 8.40
CA ARG A 239 11.75 -27.48 8.76
C ARG A 239 12.01 -25.98 8.87
N GLY A 240 11.55 -25.19 7.90
CA GLY A 240 11.63 -23.73 7.93
C GLY A 240 10.93 -23.12 9.14
N ASP A 241 9.73 -23.61 9.48
CA ASP A 241 8.98 -23.19 10.67
C ASP A 241 9.81 -23.43 11.96
N ARG A 242 10.43 -24.61 12.09
CA ARG A 242 11.31 -24.92 13.25
C ARG A 242 12.58 -24.07 13.28
N LEU A 243 13.21 -23.86 12.13
CA LEU A 243 14.41 -23.03 12.01
C LEU A 243 14.12 -21.58 12.41
N ALA A 244 13.04 -21.01 11.87
CA ALA A 244 12.61 -19.65 12.19
C ALA A 244 12.32 -19.51 13.69
N GLN A 245 11.61 -20.48 14.29
CA GLN A 245 11.33 -20.47 15.71
C GLN A 245 12.61 -20.60 16.56
N TRP A 246 13.55 -21.47 16.16
CA TRP A 246 14.84 -21.61 16.86
C TRP A 246 15.64 -20.31 16.84
N ALA A 247 15.68 -19.62 15.69
CA ALA A 247 16.36 -18.34 15.53
C ALA A 247 15.74 -17.25 16.42
N ILE A 248 14.40 -17.24 16.56
CA ILE A 248 13.69 -16.34 17.47
C ILE A 248 14.05 -16.66 18.92
N THR A 249 13.94 -17.92 19.34
CA THR A 249 14.19 -18.36 20.72
C THR A 249 15.64 -18.08 21.14
N ASN A 250 16.61 -18.32 20.25
CA ASN A 250 18.03 -18.11 20.52
C ASN A 250 18.50 -16.69 20.19
N GLY A 251 17.64 -15.85 19.63
CA GLY A 251 18.06 -14.65 18.94
C GLY A 251 18.77 -13.63 19.83
N ARG A 252 18.33 -13.46 21.08
CA ARG A 252 19.04 -12.60 22.05
C ARG A 252 20.45 -13.12 22.37
N ARG A 253 20.64 -14.43 22.49
CA ARG A 253 21.96 -15.00 22.77
C ARG A 253 22.90 -14.84 21.57
N LEU A 254 22.37 -15.03 20.37
CA LEU A 254 23.14 -15.00 19.12
C LEU A 254 23.32 -13.61 18.52
N GLY A 255 22.56 -12.61 18.97
CA GLY A 255 22.53 -11.28 18.35
C GLY A 255 21.76 -11.27 17.02
N VAL A 256 20.70 -12.07 16.91
CA VAL A 256 19.74 -11.97 15.80
C VAL A 256 18.92 -10.70 15.98
N MET A 257 18.84 -9.90 14.92
CA MET A 257 17.98 -8.72 14.86
C MET A 257 16.57 -9.08 14.45
N TYR A 258 16.42 -9.84 13.37
CA TYR A 258 15.12 -10.23 12.86
C TYR A 258 15.17 -11.50 12.01
N VAL A 259 13.99 -12.09 11.85
CA VAL A 259 13.76 -13.28 11.02
C VAL A 259 12.64 -13.00 10.04
N ILE A 260 12.80 -13.43 8.78
CA ILE A 260 11.72 -13.39 7.78
C ILE A 260 11.43 -14.81 7.29
N TRP A 261 10.15 -15.17 7.28
CA TRP A 261 9.68 -16.45 6.79
C TRP A 261 8.21 -16.39 6.39
N GLN A 262 7.83 -16.99 5.27
CA GLN A 262 6.44 -17.10 4.80
C GLN A 262 5.74 -15.72 4.73
N GLN A 263 6.41 -14.73 4.13
CA GLN A 263 5.93 -13.34 4.01
C GLN A 263 5.64 -12.65 5.35
N LYS A 264 6.22 -13.17 6.44
CA LYS A 264 6.12 -12.61 7.77
C LYS A 264 7.50 -12.26 8.27
N TYR A 265 7.56 -11.20 9.04
CA TYR A 265 8.76 -10.71 9.70
C TYR A 265 8.56 -10.78 11.21
N TYR A 266 9.60 -11.19 11.94
CA TYR A 266 9.67 -11.18 13.39
C TYR A 266 10.84 -10.33 13.85
N ASP A 267 10.57 -9.28 14.62
CA ASP A 267 11.62 -8.47 15.25
C ASP A 267 12.04 -9.11 16.58
N VAL A 268 13.23 -9.71 16.61
CA VAL A 268 13.76 -10.33 17.83
C VAL A 268 14.06 -9.28 18.89
N ARG A 269 14.38 -8.05 18.48
CA ARG A 269 14.75 -6.95 19.37
C ARG A 269 13.55 -6.51 20.21
N THR A 270 12.38 -6.46 19.60
CA THR A 270 11.15 -6.05 20.30
C THR A 270 10.38 -7.24 20.87
N GLY A 271 10.39 -8.39 20.17
CA GLY A 271 9.60 -9.56 20.55
C GLY A 271 8.10 -9.38 20.31
N ALA A 272 7.70 -8.45 19.43
CA ALA A 272 6.31 -8.05 19.22
C ALA A 272 5.46 -9.06 18.41
N GLY A 273 5.96 -10.27 18.17
CA GLY A 273 5.29 -11.29 17.36
C GLY A 273 5.50 -11.15 15.85
N TRP A 274 4.97 -12.11 15.10
CA TRP A 274 5.01 -12.12 13.63
C TRP A 274 4.13 -11.03 13.02
N ARG A 275 4.64 -10.37 11.97
CA ARG A 275 3.94 -9.32 11.24
C ARG A 275 3.97 -9.61 9.74
N MET A 276 2.83 -9.49 9.08
CA MET A 276 2.74 -9.63 7.62
C MET A 276 3.49 -8.50 6.91
N MET A 277 4.35 -8.89 5.98
CA MET A 277 5.06 -7.99 5.07
C MET A 277 4.16 -7.48 3.94
N SER A 278 4.69 -6.55 3.15
CA SER A 278 4.15 -6.32 1.82
C SER A 278 4.31 -7.53 0.93
N ASP A 279 3.46 -7.62 -0.08
CA ASP A 279 3.75 -8.47 -1.22
C ASP A 279 4.73 -7.74 -2.13
N ARG A 280 5.86 -8.37 -2.38
CA ARG A 280 6.97 -7.90 -3.21
C ARG A 280 7.03 -8.59 -4.58
N GLY A 281 6.03 -9.40 -4.92
CA GLY A 281 5.82 -9.89 -6.28
C GLY A 281 6.46 -11.25 -6.60
N GLY A 282 6.79 -12.08 -5.61
CA GLY A 282 7.29 -13.43 -5.87
C GLY A 282 7.70 -14.19 -4.63
N ASN A 283 7.82 -15.52 -4.74
CA ASN A 283 8.14 -16.41 -3.62
C ASN A 283 9.47 -16.03 -2.94
N THR A 284 10.53 -15.80 -3.71
CA THR A 284 11.82 -15.36 -3.16
C THR A 284 11.75 -13.98 -2.51
N ALA A 285 11.15 -13.00 -3.20
CA ALA A 285 11.01 -11.65 -2.65
C ALA A 285 10.17 -11.62 -1.35
N ASN A 286 9.18 -12.52 -1.25
CA ASN A 286 8.32 -12.70 -0.09
C ASN A 286 8.85 -13.73 0.92
N HIS A 287 10.05 -14.28 0.72
CA HIS A 287 10.69 -15.23 1.63
C HIS A 287 9.79 -16.46 1.91
N ILE A 288 9.11 -16.93 0.86
CA ILE A 288 8.30 -18.16 0.88
C ILE A 288 9.21 -19.38 0.76
N ASP A 289 10.30 -19.26 0.01
CA ASP A 289 11.24 -20.32 -0.34
C ASP A 289 12.44 -20.42 0.62
N HIS A 290 12.65 -19.47 1.53
CA HIS A 290 13.77 -19.48 2.47
C HIS A 290 13.48 -18.76 3.79
N VAL A 291 14.16 -19.19 4.85
CA VAL A 291 14.22 -18.46 6.13
C VAL A 291 15.39 -17.49 6.06
N HIS A 292 15.11 -16.20 6.21
CA HIS A 292 16.13 -15.17 6.29
C HIS A 292 16.39 -14.77 7.74
N ILE A 293 17.66 -14.68 8.12
CA ILE A 293 18.10 -14.29 9.45
C ILE A 293 19.10 -13.15 9.32
N SER A 294 18.80 -12.01 9.96
CA SER A 294 19.72 -10.88 10.06
C SER A 294 20.29 -10.73 11.45
N MET A 295 21.56 -10.34 11.50
CA MET A 295 22.38 -10.20 12.69
C MET A 295 22.73 -8.73 12.92
N PHE A 296 22.93 -8.38 14.20
CA PHE A 296 23.67 -7.19 14.57
C PHE A 296 25.05 -7.24 13.94
#